data_AF-A0A1F7YJM0-F1
#
_entry.id   AF-A0A1F7YJM0-F1
#
_cell.length_a   1.000
_cell.length_b   1.000
_cell.length_c   1.000
_cell.angle_alpha   90.00
_cell.angle_beta   90.00
_cell.angle_gamma   90.00
#
_symmetry.space_group_name_H-M   'P 1'
#
loop_
_entity.id
_entity.type
_entity.pdbx_description
1 polymer ?
#
loop_
_entity_poly.entity_id
_entity_poly.type
_entity_poly.pdbx_seq_one_letter_code
_entity_poly.pdbx_strand_id
1 'polypeptide(L)' 'MAQLGGIKLFFLLWAISAAIAYFQFSKPGNPMVLPGDIYIRKMSKVLYIPTGTSFYLAIVLFIIVKFLFKLF' A
#
# COMPACT_ATOMS: atom_id res chain seq x y z
N MET A 1 4.00 4.69 25.73
CA MET A 1 3.79 4.40 24.29
C MET A 1 3.64 5.72 23.58
N ALA A 2 4.57 6.10 22.71
CA ALA A 2 4.49 7.38 22.00
C ALA A 2 3.23 7.40 21.12
N GLN A 3 2.31 8.34 21.35
CA GLN A 3 1.16 8.56 20.48
C GLN A 3 1.67 9.08 19.13
N LEU A 4 1.92 8.16 18.19
CA LEU A 4 1.99 8.52 16.78
C LEU A 4 0.62 9.11 16.41
N GLY A 5 0.58 10.42 16.17
CA GLY A 5 -0.64 11.08 15.72
C GLY A 5 -1.22 10.35 14.50
N GLY A 6 -2.55 10.25 14.41
CA GLY A 6 -3.23 9.38 13.43
C GLY A 6 -2.77 9.57 11.98
N ILE A 7 -2.41 10.80 11.60
CA ILE A 7 -1.85 11.10 10.27
C ILE A 7 -0.49 10.42 10.06
N LYS A 8 0.42 10.47 11.04
CA LYS A 8 1.74 9.82 10.96
C LYS A 8 1.60 8.31 10.84
N LEU A 9 0.66 7.72 11.59
CA LEU A 9 0.35 6.30 11.51
C LEU A 9 -0.18 5.91 10.12
N PHE A 10 -1.08 6.70 9.55
CA PHE A 10 -1.60 6.46 8.20
C PHE A 10 -0.47 6.46 7.16
N PHE A 11 0.39 7.48 7.16
CA PHE A 11 1.52 7.55 6.22
C PHE A 11 2.51 6.39 6.40
N LEU A 12 2.75 5.96 7.63
CA LEU A 12 3.57 4.78 7.91
C LEU A 12 2.95 3.52 7.29
N LEU A 13 1.66 3.29 7.53
CA LEU A 13 0.94 2.15 6.96
C LEU A 13 0.92 2.20 5.44
N TRP A 14 0.76 3.39 4.86
CA TRP A 14 0.83 3.60 3.41
C TRP A 14 2.20 3.29 2.83
N ALA A 15 3.27 3.78 3.44
CA ALA A 15 4.64 3.49 3.01
C ALA A 15 4.95 1.99 3.08
N ILE A 16 4.55 1.32 4.15
CA ILE A 16 4.69 -0.14 4.30
C ILE A 16 3.89 -0.87 3.23
N SER A 17 2.64 -0.45 3.00
CA SER A 17 1.77 -1.04 1.97
C SER A 17 2.36 -0.90 0.57
N ALA A 18 2.94 0.26 0.26
CA ALA A 18 3.62 0.50 -1.02
C ALA A 18 4.83 -0.41 -1.20
N ALA A 19 5.66 -0.58 -0.17
CA ALA A 19 6.80 -1.47 -0.22
C ALA A 19 6.39 -2.93 -0.47
N ILE A 20 5.36 -3.41 0.24
CA ILE A 20 4.84 -4.78 0.10
C ILE A 20 4.26 -4.99 -1.31
N ALA A 21 3.39 -4.09 -1.76
CA ALA A 21 2.76 -4.18 -3.07
C ALA A 21 3.80 -4.14 -4.18
N TYR A 22 4.78 -3.23 -4.09
CA TYR A 22 5.87 -3.16 -5.07
C TYR A 22 6.64 -4.48 -5.12
N PHE A 23 7.04 -5.04 -3.97
CA PHE A 23 7.78 -6.30 -3.93
C PHE A 23 6.99 -7.49 -4.46
N GLN A 24 5.68 -7.54 -4.22
CA GLN A 24 4.84 -8.65 -4.65
C GLN A 24 4.53 -8.60 -6.15
N PHE A 25 4.18 -7.42 -6.67
CA PHE A 25 3.68 -7.26 -8.04
C PHE A 25 4.74 -6.82 -9.06
N SER A 26 5.97 -6.51 -8.62
CA SER A 26 7.12 -6.34 -9.52
C SER A 26 7.64 -7.66 -10.11
N LYS A 27 7.21 -8.81 -9.58
CA LYS A 27 7.62 -10.13 -10.07
C LYS A 27 6.89 -10.50 -11.37
N PRO A 28 7.54 -11.23 -12.29
CA PRO A 28 6.91 -11.68 -13.52
C PRO A 28 5.74 -12.65 -13.22
N GLY A 29 4.54 -12.27 -13.65
CA GLY A 29 3.29 -12.99 -13.40
C GLY A 29 2.09 -12.16 -13.84
N ASN A 30 0.91 -12.46 -13.27
CA ASN A 30 -0.32 -11.65 -13.43
C ASN A 30 -0.40 -10.63 -12.28
N PRO A 31 0.06 -9.38 -12.48
CA PRO A 31 0.03 -8.37 -11.43
C PRO A 31 -1.42 -7.98 -11.14
N MET A 32 -1.78 -7.97 -9.86
CA MET A 32 -3.04 -7.38 -9.43
C MET A 32 -2.86 -5.87 -9.46
N VAL A 33 -3.35 -5.23 -10.52
CA VAL A 33 -3.28 -3.78 -10.70
C VAL A 33 -4.64 -3.21 -10.36
N LEU A 34 -4.69 -2.29 -9.40
CA LEU A 34 -5.93 -1.60 -9.05
C LEU A 34 -6.01 -0.21 -9.72
N PRO A 35 -7.21 0.38 -9.84
CA PRO A 35 -7.34 1.75 -10.29
C PRO A 35 -6.44 2.70 -9.49
N GLY A 36 -5.70 3.54 -10.19
CA GLY A 36 -4.72 4.46 -9.59
C GLY A 36 -3.31 3.90 -9.44
N ASP A 37 -3.06 2.62 -9.75
CA ASP A 37 -1.70 2.10 -9.95
C ASP A 37 -1.14 2.49 -11.32
N ILE A 38 0.18 2.68 -11.40
CA ILE A 38 0.88 2.85 -12.67
C ILE A 38 1.53 1.52 -13.01
N TYR A 39 1.02 0.85 -14.03
CA TYR A 39 1.58 -0.40 -14.54
C TYR A 39 1.92 -0.27 -16.02
N ILE A 40 3.20 -0.42 -16.35
CA ILE A 40 3.70 -0.38 -17.73
C ILE A 40 4.55 -1.62 -17.97
N ARG A 41 4.12 -2.47 -18.92
CA ARG A 41 4.88 -3.65 -19.37
C ARG A 41 5.37 -3.42 -20.81
N LYS A 42 6.68 -3.48 -21.02
CA LYS A 42 7.32 -3.43 -22.35
C LYS A 42 8.31 -4.59 -22.48
N MET A 43 7.95 -5.61 -23.26
CA MET A 43 8.70 -6.87 -23.38
C MET A 43 9.02 -7.50 -22.01
N SER A 44 10.29 -7.59 -21.64
CA SER A 44 10.79 -8.10 -20.35
C SER A 44 10.87 -7.04 -19.24
N LYS A 45 10.68 -5.75 -19.56
CA LYS A 45 10.73 -4.66 -18.58
C LYS A 45 9.32 -4.38 -18.03
N VAL A 46 9.20 -4.42 -16.72
CA VAL A 46 7.98 -4.07 -15.98
C VAL A 46 8.30 -2.88 -15.10
N LEU A 47 7.56 -1.79 -15.28
CA LEU A 47 7.51 -0.68 -14.33
C LEU A 47 6.17 -0.77 -13.61
N TYR A 48 6.21 -0.92 -12.30
CA TYR A 48 5.04 -0.94 -11.46
C TYR A 48 5.19 0.06 -10.30
N ILE A 49 4.23 0.96 -10.16
CA ILE A 49 4.14 1.90 -9.04
C ILE A 49 2.79 1.66 -8.36
N PRO A 50 2.76 1.06 -7.16
CA PRO A 50 1.54 0.62 -6.47
C PRO A 50 0.80 1.77 -5.79
N THR A 51 0.57 2.90 -6.44
CA THR A 51 -0.02 4.08 -5.82
C THR A 51 -1.46 3.84 -5.34
N GLY A 52 -2.31 3.24 -6.15
CA GLY A 52 -3.69 2.92 -5.81
C GLY A 52 -3.76 1.76 -4.80
N THR A 53 -3.11 0.65 -5.12
CA THR A 53 -3.10 -0.56 -4.29
C THR A 53 -2.58 -0.28 -2.88
N SER A 54 -1.47 0.45 -2.75
CA SER A 54 -0.95 0.82 -1.43
C SER A 54 -1.90 1.73 -0.65
N PHE A 55 -2.60 2.65 -1.34
CA PHE A 55 -3.57 3.54 -0.71
C PHE A 55 -4.79 2.80 -0.19
N TYR A 56 -5.38 1.90 -1.00
CA TYR A 56 -6.48 1.04 -0.55
C TYR A 56 -6.07 0.19 0.65
N LEU A 57 -4.90 -0.44 0.58
CA LEU A 57 -4.39 -1.29 1.66
C LEU A 57 -4.14 -0.48 2.95
N ALA A 58 -3.61 0.74 2.82
CA ALA A 58 -3.40 1.66 3.93
C ALA A 58 -4.72 2.07 4.61
N ILE A 59 -5.76 2.35 3.84
CA ILE A 59 -7.10 2.68 4.38
C ILE A 59 -7.63 1.50 5.19
N VAL A 60 -7.60 0.29 4.62
CA VAL A 60 -8.08 -0.92 5.28
C VAL A 60 -7.31 -1.18 6.57
N LEU A 61 -5.97 -1.14 6.51
CA LEU A 61 -5.11 -1.31 7.68
C LEU A 61 -5.35 -0.23 8.73
N PHE A 62 -5.52 1.03 8.33
CA PHE A 62 -5.77 2.13 9.25
C PHE A 62 -7.10 1.96 9.97
N ILE A 63 -8.16 1.55 9.27
CA ILE A 63 -9.47 1.25 9.87
C ILE A 63 -9.33 0.09 10.86
N ILE A 64 -8.65 -1.00 10.47
CA ILE A 64 -8.42 -2.17 11.32
C ILE A 64 -7.65 -1.78 12.59
N VAL A 65 -6.55 -1.05 12.45
CA VAL A 65 -5.73 -0.61 13.59
C VAL A 65 -6.53 0.33 14.49
N LYS A 66 -7.26 1.29 13.92
CA LYS A 66 -8.12 2.20 14.70
C LYS A 66 -9.18 1.42 15.49
N PHE A 67 -9.80 0.41 14.88
CA PHE A 67 -10.82 -0.42 15.50
C PHE A 67 -10.26 -1.34 16.59
N LEU A 68 -9.18 -2.08 16.30
CA LEU A 68 -8.56 -3.03 17.22
C LEU A 68 -7.98 -2.36 18.46
N PHE A 69 -7.33 -1.20 18.28
CA PHE A 69 -6.67 -0.50 19.38
C PHE A 69 -7.56 0.53 20.08
N LYS A 70 -8.85 0.64 19.72
CA LYS A 70 -9.80 1.64 20.24
C LYS A 70 -9.15 3.03 20.38
N LEU A 71 -8.41 3.47 19.36
CA LEU A 71 -7.89 4.84 19.32
C LEU A 71 -9.08 5.80 19.13
N PHE A 72 -9.65 6.25 20.26
CA PHE A 72 -10.62 7.33 20.39
C PHE A 72 -9.91 8.61 20.82
#